data_AF-A0A2I1HR36-F1
#
_entry.id   AF-A0A2I1HR36-F1
#
_cell.length_a   1.000
_cell.length_b   1.000
_cell.length_c   1.000
_cell.angle_alpha   90.00
_cell.angle_beta   90.00
_cell.angle_gamma   90.00
#
_symmetry.space_group_name_H-M   'P 1'
#
loop_
_entity.id
_entity.type
_entity.pdbx_description
1 polymer ?
#
loop_
_entity_poly.entity_id
_entity_poly.type
_entity_poly.pdbx_seq_one_letter_code
_entity_poly.pdbx_strand_id
1 'polypeptide(L)'
;NETYYLHYRQIFDTIKELLSNNDIFEHCVFKFTPLYNRGQRIYSEQFNGKWWEKTQNTLPNVANILSIILYSDATTCDQIGKLSEHPVYLTLGNIPNWRRNKPDAKVLLCYLPILKAKTISEKKSRRFLLTKKTLFHKAFDVMMHPLLSYKDRGIDLQTNNG
;
A
#
# COMPACT_ATOMS: atom_id res chain seq x y z
N ASN A 1 20.08 -0.87 -24.81
CA ASN A 1 19.33 -0.78 -23.54
C ASN A 1 17.90 -1.19 -23.78
N GLU A 2 17.38 -2.15 -23.03
CA GLU A 2 15.94 -2.46 -23.04
C GLU A 2 15.24 -1.44 -22.12
N THR A 3 14.15 -0.85 -22.61
CA THR A 3 13.36 0.14 -21.87
C THR A 3 12.21 -0.57 -21.17
N TYR A 4 12.04 -0.30 -19.87
CA TYR A 4 10.95 -0.86 -19.05
C TYR A 4 10.06 0.28 -18.56
N TYR A 5 8.75 0.13 -18.70
CA TYR A 5 7.76 1.15 -18.34
C TYR A 5 7.12 0.81 -17.00
N LEU A 6 7.00 1.81 -16.13
CA LEU A 6 6.23 1.74 -14.89
C LEU A 6 4.93 2.49 -15.11
N HIS A 7 3.81 1.77 -15.08
CA HIS A 7 2.47 2.36 -15.12
C HIS A 7 1.96 2.47 -13.70
N TYR A 8 1.78 3.70 -13.20
CA TYR A 8 1.37 3.95 -11.83
C TYR A 8 0.45 5.17 -11.74
N ARG A 9 -0.34 5.20 -10.69
CA ARG A 9 -1.17 6.35 -10.30
C ARG A 9 -0.48 7.12 -9.18
N GLN A 10 -0.76 8.41 -9.07
CA GLN A 10 -0.26 9.20 -7.94
C GLN A 10 -0.83 8.65 -6.63
N ILE A 11 0.04 8.40 -5.66
CA ILE A 11 -0.35 7.71 -4.43
C ILE A 11 -1.39 8.49 -3.62
N PHE A 12 -1.31 9.82 -3.59
CA PHE A 12 -2.31 10.66 -2.92
C PHE A 12 -3.67 10.59 -3.58
N ASP A 13 -3.75 10.47 -4.90
CA ASP A 13 -5.03 10.34 -5.60
C ASP A 13 -5.69 9.00 -5.25
N THR A 14 -4.90 7.92 -5.14
CA THR A 14 -5.43 6.61 -4.71
C THR A 14 -5.88 6.59 -3.25
N ILE A 15 -5.19 7.32 -2.37
CA ILE A 15 -5.61 7.50 -0.97
C ILE A 15 -6.92 8.29 -0.91
N LYS A 16 -7.01 9.40 -1.65
CA LYS A 16 -8.21 10.23 -1.72
C LYS A 16 -9.39 9.45 -2.28
N GLU A 17 -9.19 8.60 -3.29
CA GLU A 17 -10.24 7.73 -3.82
C GLU A 17 -10.84 6.83 -2.73
N LEU A 18 -10.00 6.16 -1.94
CA LEU A 18 -10.47 5.32 -0.83
C LEU A 18 -11.23 6.13 0.22
N LEU A 19 -10.73 7.30 0.60
CA LEU A 19 -11.37 8.16 1.61
C LEU A 19 -12.62 8.87 1.08
N SER A 20 -12.74 9.05 -0.23
CA SER A 20 -13.92 9.66 -0.87
C SER A 20 -15.10 8.69 -0.96
N ASN A 21 -14.89 7.39 -0.73
CA ASN A 21 -15.97 6.43 -0.60
C ASN A 21 -16.55 6.49 0.83
N ASN A 22 -17.75 7.03 0.97
CA ASN A 22 -18.44 7.17 2.27
C ASN A 22 -18.55 5.86 3.05
N ASP A 23 -18.92 4.77 2.38
CA ASP A 23 -19.07 3.44 3.02
C ASP A 23 -17.73 2.90 3.56
N ILE A 24 -16.61 3.29 2.95
CA ILE A 24 -15.28 2.97 3.48
C ILE A 24 -14.93 3.92 4.64
N PHE A 25 -15.14 5.21 4.43
CA PHE A 25 -14.73 6.27 5.36
C PHE A 25 -15.44 6.15 6.71
N GLU A 26 -16.73 5.84 6.72
CA GLU A 26 -17.53 5.63 7.94
C GLU A 26 -16.97 4.52 8.84
N HIS A 27 -16.25 3.56 8.27
CA HIS A 27 -15.63 2.47 9.02
C HIS A 27 -14.16 2.74 9.42
N CYS A 28 -13.55 3.82 8.92
CA CYS A 28 -12.16 4.14 9.24
C CYS A 28 -11.98 4.48 10.73
N VAL A 29 -10.98 3.86 11.35
CA VAL A 29 -10.56 4.16 12.73
C VAL A 29 -9.26 4.94 12.69
N PHE A 30 -9.31 6.19 13.16
CA PHE A 30 -8.15 7.10 13.20
C PHE A 30 -7.47 7.17 14.56
N LYS A 31 -8.23 6.90 15.63
CA LYS A 31 -7.73 6.94 17.00
C LYS A 31 -7.36 5.55 17.49
N PHE A 32 -6.30 5.49 18.29
CA PHE A 32 -5.95 4.30 19.05
C PHE A 32 -7.15 3.81 19.85
N THR A 33 -7.53 2.55 19.62
CA THR A 33 -8.68 1.92 20.25
C THR A 33 -8.21 0.63 20.89
N PRO A 34 -8.04 0.55 22.21
CA PRO A 34 -7.57 -0.68 22.83
C PRO A 34 -8.68 -1.75 22.86
N LEU A 35 -8.33 -3.01 22.61
CA LEU A 35 -9.27 -4.13 22.64
C LEU A 35 -8.86 -5.15 23.70
N TYR A 36 -9.83 -5.59 24.52
CA TYR A 36 -9.60 -6.56 25.59
C TYR A 36 -10.64 -7.69 25.54
N ASN A 37 -10.22 -8.90 25.91
CA ASN A 37 -11.11 -10.02 26.16
C ASN A 37 -10.66 -10.73 27.45
N ARG A 38 -11.58 -10.88 28.40
CA ARG A 38 -11.30 -11.45 29.74
C ARG A 38 -10.06 -10.84 30.42
N GLY A 39 -9.93 -9.52 30.34
CA GLY A 39 -8.80 -8.77 30.92
C GLY A 39 -7.49 -8.86 30.14
N GLN A 40 -7.43 -9.68 29.08
CA GLN A 40 -6.25 -9.81 28.24
C GLN A 40 -6.33 -8.90 27.03
N ARG A 41 -5.20 -8.29 26.66
CA ARG A 41 -5.09 -7.39 25.52
C ARG A 41 -5.14 -8.16 24.20
N ILE A 42 -5.97 -7.71 23.25
CA ILE A 42 -6.07 -8.25 21.89
C ILE A 42 -5.40 -7.30 20.90
N TYR A 43 -4.73 -7.90 19.92
CA TYR A 43 -4.10 -7.22 18.78
C TYR A 43 -4.63 -7.81 17.47
N SER A 44 -5.82 -7.38 17.06
CA SER A 44 -6.45 -7.82 15.80
C SER A 44 -6.34 -6.79 14.67
N GLU A 45 -6.22 -5.51 15.02
CA GLU A 45 -6.05 -4.41 14.07
C GLU A 45 -4.84 -3.55 14.41
N GLN A 46 -4.34 -2.80 13.42
CA GLN A 46 -3.18 -1.92 13.61
C GLN A 46 -3.45 -0.84 14.66
N PHE A 47 -4.66 -0.27 14.66
CA PHE A 47 -5.08 0.76 15.61
C PHE A 47 -5.35 0.23 17.04
N ASN A 48 -5.27 -1.08 17.27
CA ASN A 48 -5.21 -1.65 18.63
C ASN A 48 -3.76 -1.87 19.11
N GLY A 49 -2.77 -1.72 18.23
CA GLY A 49 -1.37 -1.99 18.48
C GLY A 49 -0.69 -0.97 19.39
N LYS A 50 0.27 -1.44 20.20
CA LYS A 50 1.12 -0.55 21.03
C LYS A 50 1.90 0.47 20.20
N TRP A 51 2.27 0.13 18.96
CA TRP A 51 2.95 1.07 18.07
C TRP A 51 2.05 2.26 17.74
N TRP A 52 0.77 2.02 17.42
CA TRP A 52 -0.19 3.08 17.12
C TRP A 52 -0.40 4.01 18.32
N GLU A 53 -0.53 3.45 19.51
CA GLU A 53 -0.62 4.22 20.77
C GLU A 53 0.57 5.15 20.94
N LYS A 54 1.78 4.60 20.85
CA LYS A 54 3.03 5.36 21.00
C LYS A 54 3.14 6.45 19.94
N THR A 55 2.92 6.11 18.67
CA THR A 55 3.01 7.07 17.58
C THR A 55 1.96 8.17 17.75
N GLN A 56 0.72 7.84 18.10
CA GLN A 56 -0.35 8.83 18.28
C GLN A 56 -0.01 9.82 19.40
N ASN A 57 0.60 9.36 20.48
CA ASN A 57 1.03 10.22 21.59
C ASN A 57 2.18 11.17 21.22
N THR A 58 2.89 10.94 20.10
CA THR A 58 3.91 11.86 19.58
C THR A 58 3.35 12.91 18.63
N LEU A 59 2.10 12.77 18.19
CA LEU A 59 1.47 13.66 17.23
C LEU A 59 0.72 14.81 17.93
N PRO A 60 0.59 15.98 17.28
CA PRO A 60 -0.30 17.04 17.75
C PRO A 60 -1.76 16.56 17.83
N ASN A 61 -2.55 17.15 18.74
CA ASN A 61 -3.95 16.77 18.94
C ASN A 61 -4.82 16.86 17.68
N VAL A 62 -4.45 17.75 16.74
CA VAL A 62 -5.15 17.96 15.46
C VAL A 62 -4.80 16.92 14.40
N ALA A 63 -3.79 16.07 14.63
CA ALA A 63 -3.31 15.10 13.66
C ALA A 63 -3.79 13.68 13.98
N ASN A 64 -3.89 12.85 12.93
CA ASN A 64 -4.21 11.44 13.02
C ASN A 64 -3.19 10.61 12.24
N ILE A 65 -3.06 9.34 12.63
CA ILE A 65 -2.26 8.37 11.89
C ILE A 65 -3.10 7.85 10.72
N LEU A 66 -2.55 7.95 9.52
CA LEU A 66 -3.03 7.26 8.33
C LEU A 66 -2.06 6.13 7.99
N SER A 67 -2.48 4.88 8.18
CA SER A 67 -1.69 3.70 7.84
C SER A 67 -1.96 3.30 6.39
N ILE A 68 -0.91 3.19 5.59
CA ILE A 68 -0.96 2.78 4.19
C ILE A 68 -0.40 1.36 4.09
N ILE A 69 -1.13 0.47 3.44
CA ILE A 69 -0.71 -0.90 3.16
C ILE A 69 -0.61 -1.05 1.65
N LEU A 70 0.58 -1.47 1.18
CA LEU A 70 0.80 -1.87 -0.20
C LEU A 70 0.97 -3.38 -0.24
N TYR A 71 0.30 -4.03 -1.18
CA TYR A 71 0.51 -5.44 -1.44
C TYR A 71 0.47 -5.72 -2.94
N SER A 72 1.20 -6.73 -3.36
CA SER A 72 1.24 -7.17 -4.75
C SER A 72 0.90 -8.65 -4.78
N ASP A 73 -0.01 -9.01 -5.67
CA ASP A 73 -0.28 -10.41 -6.00
C ASP A 73 -0.09 -10.59 -7.50
N ALA A 74 0.68 -11.60 -7.88
CA ALA A 74 0.99 -11.84 -9.29
C ALA A 74 -0.22 -12.49 -9.95
N THR A 75 -0.82 -11.81 -10.92
CA THR A 75 -1.98 -12.33 -11.64
C THR A 75 -1.59 -12.73 -13.05
N THR A 76 -2.08 -13.89 -13.47
CA THR A 76 -1.97 -14.36 -14.85
C THR A 76 -3.12 -13.74 -15.65
N CYS A 77 -2.82 -12.87 -16.63
CA CYS A 77 -3.83 -12.07 -17.35
C CYS A 77 -4.33 -12.72 -18.64
N ASP A 78 -3.83 -13.89 -19.03
CA ASP A 78 -4.29 -14.61 -20.22
C ASP A 78 -4.62 -16.08 -19.95
N GLN A 79 -5.55 -16.63 -20.73
CA GLN A 79 -5.97 -18.04 -20.68
C GLN A 79 -4.82 -19.02 -20.95
N ILE A 80 -3.69 -18.54 -21.49
CA ILE A 80 -2.52 -19.33 -21.90
C ILE A 80 -1.29 -19.08 -20.99
N GLY A 81 -1.35 -18.14 -20.04
CA GLY A 81 -0.30 -17.87 -19.07
C GLY A 81 0.96 -17.13 -19.55
N LYS A 82 0.92 -16.48 -20.71
CA LYS A 82 2.04 -15.75 -21.32
C LYS A 82 2.14 -14.28 -20.88
N LEU A 83 1.04 -13.67 -20.43
CA LEU A 83 1.01 -12.30 -19.90
C LEU A 83 0.76 -12.37 -18.40
N SER A 84 1.85 -12.39 -17.63
CA SER A 84 1.76 -12.13 -16.19
C SER A 84 1.81 -10.63 -15.99
N GLU A 85 0.91 -10.10 -15.17
CA GLU A 85 1.00 -8.76 -14.63
C GLU A 85 1.24 -8.86 -13.12
N HIS A 86 1.97 -7.88 -12.59
CA HIS A 86 2.24 -7.79 -11.16
C HIS A 86 1.60 -6.51 -10.62
N PRO A 87 0.27 -6.49 -10.44
CA PRO A 87 -0.40 -5.34 -9.87
C PRO A 87 0.07 -5.10 -8.43
N VAL A 88 0.12 -3.83 -8.04
CA VAL A 88 0.25 -3.39 -6.66
C VAL A 88 -1.03 -2.67 -6.30
N TYR A 89 -1.65 -3.11 -5.21
CA TYR A 89 -2.84 -2.48 -4.65
C TYR A 89 -2.48 -1.70 -3.39
N LEU A 90 -3.18 -0.60 -3.18
CA LEU A 90 -3.14 0.21 -1.97
C LEU A 90 -4.45 0.01 -1.20
N THR A 91 -4.33 -0.16 0.11
CA THR A 91 -5.45 -0.10 1.07
C THR A 91 -4.98 0.64 2.32
N LEU A 92 -5.93 1.05 3.18
CA LEU A 92 -5.63 1.71 4.44
C LEU A 92 -5.70 0.74 5.62
N GLY A 93 -4.74 0.85 6.54
CA GLY A 93 -4.74 0.13 7.82
C GLY A 93 -5.77 0.66 8.82
N ASN A 94 -6.32 1.86 8.55
CA ASN A 94 -7.43 2.45 9.29
C ASN A 94 -8.76 1.73 9.05
N ILE A 95 -8.89 1.02 7.93
CA ILE A 95 -10.10 0.25 7.61
C ILE A 95 -10.04 -1.09 8.35
N PRO A 96 -11.04 -1.45 9.18
CA PRO A 96 -11.09 -2.74 9.87
C PRO A 96 -11.00 -3.92 8.90
N ASN A 97 -10.39 -5.02 9.34
CA ASN A 97 -10.06 -6.18 8.51
C ASN A 97 -11.26 -6.74 7.73
N TRP A 98 -12.43 -6.84 8.38
CA TRP A 98 -13.63 -7.37 7.74
C TRP A 98 -14.10 -6.50 6.55
N ARG A 99 -13.95 -5.17 6.64
CA ARG A 99 -14.30 -4.21 5.58
C ARG A 99 -13.19 -4.09 4.55
N ARG A 100 -11.93 -4.10 4.99
CA ARG A 100 -10.71 -4.07 4.17
C ARG A 100 -10.62 -5.27 3.22
N ASN A 101 -11.24 -6.38 3.57
CA ASN A 101 -11.26 -7.58 2.73
C ASN A 101 -12.18 -7.49 1.51
N LYS A 102 -13.02 -6.45 1.40
CA LYS A 102 -13.85 -6.23 0.22
C LYS A 102 -13.04 -5.63 -0.95
N PRO A 103 -13.42 -5.89 -2.22
CA PRO A 103 -12.66 -5.41 -3.39
C PRO A 103 -12.56 -3.88 -3.46
N ASP A 104 -13.61 -3.17 -3.11
CA ASP A 104 -13.71 -1.70 -3.16
C ASP A 104 -12.85 -1.01 -2.10
N ALA A 105 -12.45 -1.71 -1.03
CA ALA A 105 -11.50 -1.21 -0.04
C ALA A 105 -10.03 -1.21 -0.52
N LYS A 106 -9.79 -1.58 -1.78
CA LYS A 106 -8.46 -1.66 -2.38
C LYS A 106 -8.48 -0.96 -3.72
N VAL A 107 -7.44 -0.18 -3.97
CA VAL A 107 -7.28 0.56 -5.23
C VAL A 107 -6.01 0.11 -5.92
N LEU A 108 -6.08 -0.17 -7.22
CA LEU A 108 -4.91 -0.46 -8.02
C LEU A 108 -4.01 0.78 -8.07
N LEU A 109 -2.77 0.63 -7.60
CA LEU A 109 -1.78 1.70 -7.58
C LEU A 109 -0.87 1.65 -8.80
N CYS A 110 -0.39 0.46 -9.17
CA CYS A 110 0.52 0.30 -10.31
C CYS A 110 0.56 -1.12 -10.87
N TYR A 111 1.27 -1.27 -11.98
CA TYR A 111 1.79 -2.53 -12.46
C TYR A 111 3.31 -2.53 -12.39
N LEU A 112 3.90 -3.48 -11.66
CA LEU A 112 5.36 -3.59 -11.56
C LEU A 112 5.97 -4.02 -12.90
N PRO A 113 7.07 -3.38 -13.34
CA PRO A 113 7.76 -3.76 -14.56
C PRO A 113 8.38 -5.15 -14.44
N ILE A 114 8.18 -5.96 -15.48
CA ILE A 114 8.62 -7.36 -15.51
C ILE A 114 9.83 -7.50 -16.44
N LEU A 115 10.96 -7.87 -15.84
CA LEU A 115 12.17 -8.18 -16.58
C LEU A 115 12.00 -9.51 -17.35
N LYS A 116 12.15 -9.49 -18.68
CA LYS A 116 12.05 -10.68 -19.53
C LYS A 116 13.44 -11.23 -19.82
N ALA A 117 13.70 -12.46 -19.39
CA ALA A 117 14.94 -13.17 -19.75
C ALA A 117 14.81 -13.77 -21.16
N LYS A 118 15.89 -13.75 -21.94
CA LYS A 118 15.95 -14.37 -23.27
C LYS A 118 16.18 -15.88 -23.19
N THR A 119 16.83 -16.34 -22.12
CA THR A 119 17.14 -17.76 -21.91
C THR A 119 16.95 -18.17 -20.44
N ILE A 120 16.80 -19.49 -20.20
CA ILE A 120 16.73 -20.06 -18.85
C ILE A 120 18.03 -19.79 -18.06
N SER A 121 19.19 -19.86 -18.74
CA SER A 121 20.49 -19.57 -18.13
C SER A 121 20.57 -18.11 -17.66
N GLU A 122 20.15 -17.16 -18.51
CA GLU A 122 20.09 -15.75 -18.14
C GLU A 122 19.17 -15.52 -16.95
N LYS A 123 17.97 -16.13 -16.94
CA LYS A 123 17.00 -16.02 -15.84
C LYS A 123 17.58 -16.44 -14.48
N LYS A 124 18.50 -17.41 -14.47
CA LYS A 124 19.20 -17.91 -13.27
C LYS A 124 20.49 -17.14 -12.95
N SER A 125 20.96 -16.28 -13.85
CA SER A 125 22.20 -15.54 -13.65
C SER A 125 22.08 -14.54 -12.49
N ARG A 126 23.16 -14.39 -11.72
CA ARG A 126 23.23 -13.41 -10.62
C ARG A 126 22.93 -12.00 -11.11
N ARG A 127 23.42 -11.64 -12.30
CA ARG A 127 23.19 -10.32 -12.92
C ARG A 127 21.70 -10.08 -13.15
N PHE A 128 20.98 -11.03 -13.75
CA PHE A 128 19.55 -10.89 -13.99
C PHE A 128 18.75 -10.75 -12.70
N LEU A 129 19.06 -11.55 -11.67
CA LEU A 129 18.39 -11.48 -10.37
C LEU A 129 18.63 -10.12 -9.68
N LEU A 130 19.85 -9.59 -9.74
CA LEU A 130 20.18 -8.25 -9.22
C LEU A 130 19.45 -7.15 -10.00
N THR A 131 19.38 -7.23 -11.32
CA THR A 131 18.62 -6.28 -12.14
C THR A 131 17.14 -6.33 -11.81
N LYS A 132 16.54 -7.52 -11.69
CA LYS A 132 15.14 -7.68 -11.28
C LYS A 132 14.87 -7.04 -9.91
N LYS A 133 15.75 -7.29 -8.93
CA LYS A 133 15.66 -6.67 -7.59
C LYS A 133 15.78 -5.14 -7.67
N THR A 134 16.74 -4.64 -8.43
CA THR A 134 16.97 -3.19 -8.60
C THR A 134 15.77 -2.52 -9.25
N LEU A 135 15.20 -3.14 -10.28
CA LEU A 135 14.03 -2.65 -10.98
C LEU A 135 12.81 -2.59 -10.05
N PHE A 136 12.61 -3.62 -9.21
CA PHE A 136 11.56 -3.63 -8.19
C PHE A 136 11.72 -2.46 -7.20
N HIS A 137 12.90 -2.27 -6.61
CA HIS A 137 13.11 -1.18 -5.66
C HIS A 137 12.96 0.20 -6.30
N LYS A 138 13.52 0.41 -7.50
CA LYS A 138 13.36 1.67 -8.24
C LYS A 138 11.89 1.98 -8.54
N ALA A 139 11.08 0.97 -8.85
CA ALA A 139 9.65 1.17 -9.06
C ALA A 139 8.97 1.69 -7.79
N PHE A 140 9.23 1.09 -6.64
CA PHE A 140 8.71 1.57 -5.35
C PHE A 140 9.24 2.95 -4.97
N ASP A 141 10.52 3.23 -5.21
CA ASP A 141 11.11 4.55 -4.95
C ASP A 141 10.35 5.64 -5.71
N VAL A 142 10.06 5.43 -7.00
CA VAL A 142 9.30 6.39 -7.83
C VAL A 142 7.88 6.57 -7.31
N MET A 143 7.17 5.48 -6.99
CA MET A 143 5.77 5.54 -6.54
C MET A 143 5.61 6.14 -5.14
N MET A 144 6.55 5.86 -4.24
CA MET A 144 6.50 6.30 -2.84
C MET A 144 7.16 7.67 -2.63
N HIS A 145 7.90 8.19 -3.62
CA HIS A 145 8.53 9.49 -3.55
C HIS A 145 7.60 10.61 -3.04
N PRO A 146 6.31 10.70 -3.47
CA PRO A 146 5.41 11.72 -2.94
C PRO A 146 5.14 11.59 -1.45
N LEU A 147 5.15 10.39 -0.87
CA LEU A 147 5.03 10.23 0.59
C LEU A 147 6.30 10.67 1.32
N LEU A 148 7.46 10.33 0.75
CA LEU A 148 8.77 10.65 1.35
C LEU A 148 9.03 12.16 1.41
N SER A 149 8.45 12.96 0.50
CA SER A 149 8.55 14.42 0.55
C SER A 149 7.83 15.06 1.75
N TYR A 150 6.98 14.31 2.45
CA TYR A 150 6.29 14.73 3.68
C TYR A 150 6.80 13.99 4.93
N LYS A 151 7.97 13.34 4.86
CA LYS A 151 8.50 12.58 6.00
C LYS A 151 8.53 13.38 7.32
N ASP A 152 8.87 14.66 7.23
CA ASP A 152 9.03 15.55 8.39
C ASP A 152 7.85 16.51 8.59
N ARG A 153 6.77 16.37 7.81
CA ARG A 153 5.59 17.25 7.86
C ARG A 153 4.29 16.45 7.78
N GLY A 154 3.28 16.85 8.54
CA GLY A 154 1.93 16.33 8.35
C GLY A 154 1.39 16.68 6.96
N ILE A 155 0.37 15.95 6.52
CA ILE A 155 -0.34 16.22 5.27
C ILE A 155 -1.77 16.57 5.64
N ASP A 156 -2.23 17.74 5.19
CA ASP A 156 -3.64 18.08 5.20
C ASP A 156 -4.32 17.42 4.00
N LEU A 157 -4.95 16.27 4.25
CA LEU A 157 -5.65 15.49 3.25
C LEU A 157 -7.12 15.91 3.23
N GLN A 158 -7.45 16.87 2.36
CA GLN A 158 -8.83 17.26 2.13
C GLN A 158 -9.57 16.19 1.34
N THR A 159 -10.67 15.71 1.90
CA THR A 159 -11.60 14.77 1.26
C THR A 159 -13.00 15.37 1.26
N ASN A 160 -13.87 14.92 0.36
CA ASN A 160 -15.25 15.42 0.31
C ASN A 160 -16.09 14.99 1.52
N ASN A 161 -15.55 14.13 2.39
CA ASN A 161 -16.28 13.44 3.45
C ASN A 161 -15.82 13.84 4.87
N GLY A 162 -14.93 14.85 4.97
CA GLY A 162 -14.30 15.28 6.22
C GLY A 162 -12.80 15.44 6.07
#